data_AF-A0A2D9NKR4-F1
#
_entry.id   AF-A0A2D9NKR4-F1
#
_cell.length_a   1.000
_cell.length_b   1.000
_cell.length_c   1.000
_cell.angle_alpha   90.00
_cell.angle_beta   90.00
_cell.angle_gamma   90.00
#
_symmetry.space_group_name_H-M   'P 1'
#
loop_
_entity.id
_entity.type
_entity.pdbx_description
1 polymer ?
#
loop_
_entity_poly.entity_id
_entity_poly.type
_entity_poly.pdbx_seq_one_letter_code
_entity_poly.pdbx_strand_id
1 'polypeptide(L)' 'MYTGNFCGYCEAAKRLFKIKNLTYAEYNFEHYSGLRQDVVAATGHRTVPVIFDLRDGKVLFIGGFDETNRYLN' A
#
# COMPACT_ATOMS: atom_id res chain seq x y z
N MET A 1 1.27 1.97 -3.57
CA MET A 1 0.68 1.92 -2.22
C MET A 1 -0.48 2.89 -2.18
N TYR A 2 -1.64 2.44 -1.69
CA TYR A 2 -2.79 3.32 -1.47
C TYR A 2 -2.88 3.74 0.00
N THR A 3 -3.15 5.02 0.26
CA THR A 3 -3.09 5.65 1.58
C THR A 3 -4.33 6.52 1.87
N GLY A 4 -4.36 7.13 3.06
CA GLY A 4 -5.36 8.12 3.47
C GLY A 4 -4.74 9.19 4.37
N ASN A 5 -5.42 10.33 4.55
CA ASN A 5 -4.89 11.55 5.20
C ASN A 5 -4.38 11.35 6.64
N PHE A 6 -5.00 10.47 7.42
CA PHE A 6 -4.65 10.25 8.82
C PHE A 6 -4.34 8.77 9.06
N CYS A 7 -3.15 8.33 8.64
CA CYS A 7 -2.78 6.91 8.63
C CYS A 7 -1.36 6.67 9.16
N GLY A 8 -1.26 6.30 10.45
CA GLY A 8 0.03 5.98 11.09
C GLY A 8 0.74 4.77 10.46
N TYR A 9 -0.02 3.75 10.04
CA TYR A 9 0.53 2.58 9.35
C TYR A 9 1.05 2.90 7.93
N CYS A 10 0.48 3.90 7.26
CA CYS A 10 0.97 4.36 5.96
C CYS A 10 2.35 5.01 6.13
N GLU A 11 2.51 5.87 7.14
CA GLU A 11 3.81 6.47 7.47
C GLU A 11 4.84 5.42 7.91
N ALA A 12 4.41 4.39 8.63
CA ALA A 12 5.27 3.25 8.96
C ALA A 12 5.73 2.49 7.71
N ALA A 13 4.83 2.23 6.75
CA ALA A 13 5.18 1.59 5.48
C ALA A 13 6.19 2.42 4.68
N LYS A 14 5.99 3.75 4.59
CA LYS A 14 6.93 4.67 3.92
C LYS A 14 8.34 4.60 4.53
N ARG A 15 8.43 4.58 5.86
CA ARG A 15 9.71 4.42 6.58
C ARG A 15 10.35 3.08 6.29
N LEU A 16 9.58 1.99 6.31
CA LEU A 16 10.07 0.65 5.96
C LEU A 16 10.65 0.62 4.54
N PHE A 17 9.92 1.14 3.55
CA PHE A 17 10.38 1.20 2.17
C PHE A 17 11.67 2.01 2.04
N LYS A 18 11.77 3.16 2.72
CA LYS A 18 12.99 3.96 2.75
C LYS A 18 14.18 3.18 3.32
N ILE A 19 14.00 2.48 4.44
CA ILE A 19 15.05 1.66 5.07
C ILE A 19 15.51 0.53 4.14
N LYS A 20 14.57 -0.09 3.41
CA LYS A 20 14.85 -1.14 2.42
C LYS A 20 15.34 -0.61 1.06
N ASN A 21 15.52 0.70 0.92
CA ASN A 21 15.89 1.38 -0.33
C ASN A 21 14.95 1.05 -1.51
N LEU A 22 13.64 0.97 -1.24
CA LEU A 22 12.60 0.69 -2.23
C LEU A 22 11.93 1.99 -2.68
N THR A 23 11.68 2.09 -3.98
CA THR A 23 10.82 3.13 -4.55
C THR A 23 9.36 2.71 -4.47
N TYR A 24 8.46 3.69 -4.36
CA TYR A 24 7.02 3.44 -4.36
C TYR A 24 6.27 4.63 -4.94
N ALA A 25 5.11 4.34 -5.56
CA ALA A 25 4.09 5.34 -5.84
C ALA A 25 3.05 5.35 -4.74
N GLU A 26 2.58 6.54 -4.36
CA GLU A 26 1.52 6.74 -3.36
C GLU A 26 0.26 7.33 -4.01
N TYR A 27 -0.88 6.73 -3.71
CA TYR A 27 -2.19 7.24 -4.12
C TYR A 27 -3.08 7.37 -2.89
N ASN A 28 -3.36 8.62 -2.50
CA ASN A 28 -4.23 8.91 -1.36
C ASN A 28 -5.70 8.87 -1.79
N PHE A 29 -6.50 7.98 -1.21
CA PHE A 29 -7.90 7.80 -1.58
C PHE A 29 -8.75 9.06 -1.49
N GLU A 30 -8.41 10.01 -0.62
CA GLU A 30 -9.17 11.27 -0.47
C GLU A 30 -9.02 12.19 -1.68
N HIS A 31 -8.00 11.96 -2.52
CA HIS A 31 -7.71 12.79 -3.69
C HIS A 31 -8.23 12.18 -5.01
N TYR A 32 -8.76 10.96 -4.97
CA TYR A 32 -9.21 10.23 -6.16
C TYR A 32 -10.59 9.62 -5.92
N SER A 33 -11.62 10.27 -6.46
CA SER A 33 -13.00 9.78 -6.38
C SER A 33 -13.11 8.38 -7.00
N GLY A 34 -13.80 7.45 -6.32
CA GLY A 34 -14.04 6.08 -6.79
C GLY A 34 -12.88 5.10 -6.60
N LEU A 35 -11.65 5.59 -6.48
CA LEU A 35 -10.45 4.73 -6.43
C LEU A 35 -10.47 3.75 -5.26
N ARG A 36 -11.00 4.17 -4.09
CA ARG A 36 -11.12 3.29 -2.92
C ARG A 36 -12.04 2.11 -3.21
N GLN A 37 -13.16 2.35 -3.86
CA GLN A 37 -14.15 1.33 -4.21
C GLN A 37 -13.54 0.30 -5.16
N ASP A 38 -12.83 0.77 -6.19
CA ASP A 38 -12.16 -0.10 -7.17
C ASP A 38 -11.08 -0.98 -6.50
N VAL A 39 -10.26 -0.39 -5.63
CA VAL A 39 -9.21 -1.13 -4.91
C VAL A 39 -9.81 -2.15 -3.94
N VAL A 40 -10.88 -1.80 -3.22
CA VAL A 40 -11.59 -2.73 -2.34
C VAL A 40 -12.22 -3.88 -3.15
N ALA A 41 -12.82 -3.59 -4.32
CA ALA A 41 -13.39 -4.61 -5.18
C ALA A 41 -12.34 -5.58 -5.73
N ALA A 42 -11.16 -5.07 -6.08
CA ALA A 42 -10.07 -5.88 -6.62
C ALA A 42 -9.35 -6.74 -5.57
N THR A 43 -9.29 -6.29 -4.31
CA THR A 43 -8.44 -6.91 -3.26
C THR A 43 -9.22 -7.53 -2.10
N GLY A 44 -10.47 -7.13 -1.90
CA GLY A 44 -11.22 -7.38 -0.67
C GLY A 44 -10.70 -6.60 0.56
N HIS A 45 -9.60 -5.84 0.44
CA HIS A 45 -8.93 -5.20 1.56
C HIS A 45 -9.48 -3.78 1.78
N ARG A 46 -9.99 -3.53 2.99
CA ARG A 46 -10.80 -2.33 3.31
C ARG A 46 -10.06 -1.21 4.03
N THR A 47 -8.88 -1.53 4.57
CA THR A 47 -8.04 -0.64 5.38
C THR A 47 -6.86 -0.10 4.59
N VAL A 48 -6.25 0.97 5.09
CA VAL A 48 -4.99 1.49 4.53
C VAL A 48 -3.83 1.22 5.50
N PRO A 49 -2.59 1.04 5.00
CA PRO A 49 -2.20 1.08 3.58
C PRO A 49 -2.67 -0.17 2.81
N VAL A 50 -2.89 -0.03 1.50
CA VAL A 50 -3.04 -1.18 0.57
C VAL A 50 -1.79 -1.25 -0.29
N ILE A 51 -1.03 -2.34 -0.19
CA ILE A 51 0.31 -2.44 -0.77
C ILE A 51 0.32 -3.56 -1.83
N PHE A 52 0.86 -3.20 -2.99
CA PHE A 52 1.17 -4.10 -4.07
C PHE A 52 2.68 -4.04 -4.33
N ASP A 53 3.27 -5.20 -4.56
CA ASP A 53 4.60 -5.29 -5.13
C ASP A 53 4.49 -5.39 -6.65
N LEU A 54 5.27 -4.56 -7.34
CA LEU A 54 5.31 -4.46 -8.81
C LEU A 54 6.69 -4.84 -9.36
N ARG A 55 7.60 -5.31 -8.49
CA ARG A 55 8.93 -5.77 -8.90
C ARG A 55 8.80 -7.00 -9.79
N ASP A 56 9.82 -7.21 -10.63
CA ASP A 56 9.94 -8.37 -11.52
C ASP A 56 8.78 -8.51 -12.54
N GLY A 57 8.08 -7.41 -12.82
CA GLY A 57 7.00 -7.35 -13.82
C GLY A 57 5.72 -8.05 -13.41
N LYS A 58 5.56 -8.44 -12.15
CA LYS A 58 4.36 -9.09 -11.61
C LYS A 58 3.63 -8.15 -10.67
N VAL A 59 2.31 -8.16 -10.74
CA VAL A 59 1.45 -7.47 -9.76
C VAL A 59 1.12 -8.46 -8.65
N LEU A 60 1.69 -8.25 -7.47
CA LEU A 60 1.40 -9.06 -6.28
C LEU A 60 0.73 -8.19 -5.22
N PHE A 61 -0.50 -8.53 -4.86
CA PHE A 61 -1.15 -7.92 -3.70
C PHE A 61 -0.55 -8.50 -2.41
N ILE A 62 -0.01 -7.61 -1.55
CA ILE A 62 0.67 -8.01 -0.31
C ILE A 62 -0.27 -7.91 0.90
N GLY A 63 -1.08 -6.84 0.96
CA GLY A 63 -1.94 -6.55 2.11
C GLY A 63 -1.68 -5.18 2.72
N GLY A 64 -1.76 -5.12 4.04
CA GLY A 64 -1.49 -3.93 4.84
C GLY A 64 -0.03 -3.82 5.27
N PHE A 65 0.21 -3.03 6.31
CA PHE A 65 1.56 -2.84 6.84
C PHE A 65 2.14 -4.13 7.42
N ASP A 66 1.36 -4.88 8.20
CA ASP A 66 1.87 -6.08 8.91
C ASP A 66 2.27 -7.18 7.92
N GLU A 67 1.46 -7.43 6.90
CA GLU A 67 1.80 -8.36 5.82
C GLU A 67 3.02 -7.90 5.05
N THR A 68 3.11 -6.60 4.74
CA THR A 68 4.26 -6.03 4.03
C THR A 68 5.54 -6.13 4.85
N ASN A 69 5.47 -5.87 6.16
CA ASN A 69 6.63 -5.98 7.04
C ASN A 69 7.11 -7.44 7.14
N ARG A 70 6.19 -8.41 7.16
CA ARG A 70 6.55 -9.84 7.10
C ARG A 70 7.10 -10.27 5.75
N TYR A 71 6.63 -9.66 4.66
CA TYR A 71 7.07 -10.00 3.30
C TYR A 71 8.48 -9.48 2.98
N LEU A 72 8.88 -8.35 3.54
CA LEU A 72 10.17 -7.70 3.26
C LEU A 72 11.31 -8.08 4.24
N ASN A 73 11.02 -8.89 5.25
CA ASN A 73 11.97 -9.36 6.26
C ASN A 73 11.95 -10.88 6.33
#